data_AF-A0A929HJQ7-F1
#
_entry.id   AF-A0A929HJQ7-F1
#
_cell.length_a   1.000
_cell.length_b   1.000
_cell.length_c   1.000
_cell.angle_alpha   90.00
_cell.angle_beta   90.00
_cell.angle_gamma   90.00
#
_symmetry.space_group_name_H-M   'P 1'
#
loop_
_entity.id
_entity.type
_entity.pdbx_description
1 polymer ?
#
loop_
_entity_poly.entity_id
_entity_poly.type
_entity_poly.pdbx_seq_one_letter_code
_entity_poly.pdbx_strand_id
1 'polypeptide(L)'
;DFGTGYSSLSYLKRFSVDVLKIDRSFVTDLSTNTDDQAIAETIIGMAKTLGLSVVAEGVENKAQADFLLEKGCLFGQGYLFSKPVTAKECGKIFTI
;
A
#
# COMPACT_ATOMS: atom_id res chain seq x y z
N ASP A 1 -7.38 6.76 2.58
CA ASP A 1 -6.35 6.32 1.63
C ASP A 1 -5.55 7.52 1.16
N PHE A 2 -4.22 7.44 1.27
CA PHE A 2 -3.38 8.61 1.01
C PHE A 2 -3.30 8.89 -0.49
N GLY A 3 -3.52 10.14 -0.89
CA GLY A 3 -3.59 10.55 -2.30
C GLY A 3 -5.00 10.63 -2.90
N THR A 4 -6.05 10.20 -2.20
CA THR A 4 -7.46 10.43 -2.61
C THR A 4 -8.13 11.45 -1.67
N GLY A 5 -8.65 12.56 -2.21
CA GLY A 5 -9.44 13.56 -1.47
C GLY A 5 -8.72 14.25 -0.27
N TYR A 6 -9.37 14.22 0.91
CA TYR A 6 -8.97 14.94 2.16
C TYR A 6 -7.74 14.36 2.89
N SER A 7 -7.12 13.30 2.38
CA SER A 7 -5.96 12.62 2.97
C SER A 7 -4.68 13.43 2.78
N SER A 8 -4.56 14.53 3.54
CA SER A 8 -3.48 15.50 3.43
C SER A 8 -2.39 15.32 4.47
N LEU A 9 -1.18 15.81 4.17
CA LEU A 9 -0.04 15.93 5.11
C LEU A 9 -0.44 16.54 6.46
N SER A 10 -1.44 17.41 6.46
CA SER A 10 -2.01 18.04 7.66
C SER A 10 -2.58 17.02 8.66
N TYR A 11 -3.15 15.91 8.17
CA TYR A 11 -3.62 14.82 9.03
C TYR A 11 -2.46 14.04 9.64
N LEU A 12 -1.41 13.76 8.86
CA LEU A 12 -0.20 13.10 9.37
C LEU A 12 0.48 13.92 10.47
N LYS A 13 0.41 15.25 10.39
CA LYS A 13 0.93 16.13 11.44
C LYS A 13 0.06 16.14 12.70
N ARG A 14 -1.25 15.92 12.57
CA ARG A 14 -2.22 16.07 13.66
C ARG A 14 -2.44 14.78 14.45
N PHE A 15 -2.32 13.63 13.79
CA PHE A 15 -2.59 12.33 14.40
C PHE A 15 -1.32 11.52 14.50
N SER A 16 -1.08 10.91 15.66
CA SER A 16 -0.05 9.88 15.85
C SER A 16 -0.52 8.60 15.16
N VAL A 17 -0.23 8.49 13.87
CA VAL A 17 -0.43 7.26 13.09
C VAL A 17 0.87 6.49 13.00
N ASP A 18 0.78 5.16 12.88
CA ASP A 18 1.95 4.29 12.70
C ASP A 18 2.08 3.78 11.25
N VAL A 19 0.98 3.83 10.49
CA VAL A 19 0.87 3.20 9.16
C VAL A 19 0.22 4.15 8.16
N LEU A 20 0.83 4.24 6.97
CA LEU A 20 0.28 4.92 5.82
C LEU A 20 -0.20 3.92 4.77
N LYS A 21 -1.38 4.16 4.19
CA LYS A 21 -1.94 3.33 3.12
C LYS A 21 -1.81 4.02 1.77
N ILE A 22 -1.26 3.32 0.77
CA ILE A 22 -1.30 3.73 -0.64
C ILE A 22 -2.58 3.17 -1.25
N ASP A 23 -3.42 4.06 -1.79
CA ASP A 23 -4.67 3.67 -2.44
C ASP A 23 -4.43 2.79 -3.67
N ARG A 24 -5.36 1.86 -3.92
CA ARG A 24 -5.37 1.00 -5.10
C ARG A 24 -5.23 1.76 -6.41
N SER A 25 -5.77 2.97 -6.52
CA SER A 25 -5.66 3.77 -7.75
C SER A 25 -4.21 4.02 -8.16
N PHE A 26 -3.30 4.15 -7.20
CA PHE A 26 -1.86 4.36 -7.46
C PHE A 26 -1.06 3.05 -7.55
N VAL A 27 -1.69 1.90 -7.26
CA VAL A 27 -1.05 0.57 -7.34
C VAL A 27 -1.42 -0.14 -8.64
N THR A 28 -2.64 0.07 -9.15
CA THR A 28 -3.20 -0.65 -10.30
C THR A 28 -2.32 -0.51 -11.53
N ASP A 29 -1.89 0.72 -11.86
CA ASP A 29 -1.17 1.02 -13.09
C ASP A 29 0.35 1.19 -12.92
N LEU A 30 0.94 0.68 -11.82
CA LEU A 30 2.37 0.77 -11.55
C LEU A 30 3.26 0.24 -12.68
N SER A 31 2.81 -0.73 -13.46
CA SER A 31 3.59 -1.29 -14.57
C SER A 31 3.61 -0.42 -15.82
N THR A 32 2.69 0.53 -15.95
CA THR A 32 2.42 1.25 -17.22
C THR A 32 2.35 2.76 -17.08
N ASN A 33 2.20 3.28 -15.87
CA ASN A 33 2.08 4.70 -15.59
C ASN A 33 3.22 5.21 -14.72
N THR A 34 4.08 6.06 -15.28
CA THR A 34 5.21 6.68 -14.56
C THR A 34 4.76 7.65 -13.47
N ASP A 35 3.59 8.27 -13.63
CA ASP A 35 3.06 9.20 -12.62
C ASP A 35 2.62 8.43 -11.36
N ASP A 36 1.97 7.28 -11.53
CA ASP A 36 1.60 6.43 -10.39
C ASP A 36 2.83 5.84 -9.70
N GLN A 37 3.86 5.46 -10.45
CA GLN A 37 5.16 5.07 -9.87
C GLN A 37 5.75 6.21 -9.03
N ALA A 38 5.81 7.44 -9.57
CA ALA A 38 6.37 8.59 -8.87
C ALA A 38 5.57 8.94 -7.61
N ILE A 39 4.23 8.84 -7.66
CA ILE A 39 3.36 9.06 -6.51
C ILE A 39 3.61 7.98 -5.44
N ALA A 40 3.58 6.69 -5.81
CA ALA A 40 3.85 5.60 -4.88
C ALA A 40 5.23 5.74 -4.22
N GLU A 41 6.27 6.03 -5.00
CA GLU A 41 7.63 6.29 -4.48
C GLU A 41 7.67 7.46 -3.51
N THR A 42 6.99 8.56 -3.83
CA THR A 42 6.91 9.74 -2.98
C THR A 42 6.24 9.41 -1.64
N ILE A 43 5.13 8.67 -1.67
CA ILE A 43 4.41 8.25 -0.47
C ILE A 43 5.31 7.35 0.40
N ILE A 44 6.03 6.40 -0.21
CA ILE A 44 6.94 5.49 0.50
C ILE A 44 8.11 6.27 1.13
N GLY A 45 8.74 7.18 0.38
CA GLY A 45 9.85 8.00 0.87
C GLY A 45 9.43 8.92 2.02
N MET A 46 8.24 9.50 1.93
CA MET A 46 7.67 10.31 3.01
C MET A 46 7.41 9.47 4.26
N ALA A 47 6.76 8.31 4.13
CA ALA A 47 6.50 7.42 5.26
C ALA A 47 7.80 7.00 5.97
N LYS A 48 8.84 6.65 5.19
CA LYS A 48 10.17 6.35 5.73
C LYS A 48 10.76 7.52 6.53
N THR A 49 10.62 8.74 6.02
CA THR A 49 11.11 9.96 6.71
C THR A 49 10.39 10.21 8.02
N LEU A 50 9.09 9.89 8.07
CA LEU A 50 8.25 10.07 9.26
C LEU A 50 8.29 8.87 10.22
N GLY A 51 9.05 7.81 9.91
CA GLY A 51 9.12 6.59 10.71
C GLY A 51 7.84 5.75 10.66
N LEU A 52 7.05 5.87 9.58
CA LEU A 52 5.80 5.16 9.38
C LEU A 52 6.00 3.92 8.53
N SER A 53 5.22 2.87 8.82
CA SER A 53 5.09 1.71 7.93
C SER A 53 4.15 2.03 6.75
N VAL A 54 4.29 1.31 5.64
CA VAL A 54 3.45 1.49 4.45
C VAL A 54 2.75 0.19 4.09
N VAL A 55 1.43 0.27 3.85
CA VAL A 55 0.61 -0.81 3.28
C VAL A 55 0.08 -0.37 1.92
N ALA A 56 0.43 -1.09 0.86
CA ALA A 56 -0.13 -0.87 -0.47
C ALA A 56 -1.42 -1.66 -0.67
N GLU A 57 -2.48 -1.00 -1.15
CA GLU A 57 -3.75 -1.67 -1.45
C GLU A 57 -3.90 -2.01 -2.92
N GLY A 58 -4.61 -3.10 -3.22
CA GLY A 58 -4.91 -3.49 -4.60
C GLY A 58 -3.72 -4.11 -5.34
N VAL A 59 -2.85 -4.82 -4.63
CA VAL A 59 -1.78 -5.62 -5.25
C VAL A 59 -2.40 -6.87 -5.90
N GLU A 60 -2.45 -6.89 -7.22
CA GLU A 60 -3.12 -7.94 -8.01
C GLU A 60 -2.13 -8.83 -8.77
N ASN A 61 -0.89 -8.40 -8.98
CA ASN A 61 0.12 -9.19 -9.67
C ASN A 61 1.54 -9.06 -9.06
N LYS A 62 2.42 -10.00 -9.42
CA LYS A 62 3.78 -10.08 -8.89
C LYS A 62 4.64 -8.86 -9.26
N ALA A 63 4.44 -8.26 -10.44
CA ALA A 63 5.21 -7.09 -10.86
C ALA A 63 4.93 -5.87 -9.96
N GLN A 64 3.67 -5.65 -9.58
CA GLN A 64 3.30 -4.63 -8.59
C GLN A 64 3.95 -4.91 -7.23
N ALA A 65 3.89 -6.17 -6.76
CA ALA A 65 4.49 -6.56 -5.49
C ALA A 65 6.01 -6.37 -5.48
N ASP A 66 6.70 -6.80 -6.53
CA ASP A 66 8.15 -6.68 -6.68
C ASP A 66 8.56 -5.19 -6.71
N PHE A 67 7.84 -4.34 -7.45
CA PHE A 67 8.08 -2.89 -7.47
C PHE A 67 7.93 -2.28 -6.08
N LEU A 68 6.82 -2.56 -5.39
CA LEU A 68 6.57 -2.03 -4.05
C LEU A 68 7.63 -2.47 -3.05
N LEU A 69 8.03 -3.74 -3.10
CA LEU A 69 9.07 -4.30 -2.24
C LEU A 69 10.43 -3.65 -2.51
N GLU A 70 10.80 -3.45 -3.78
CA GLU A 70 12.04 -2.78 -4.18
C GLU A 70 12.11 -1.35 -3.63
N LYS A 71 10.98 -0.63 -3.63
CA LYS A 71 10.89 0.73 -3.07
C LYS A 71 10.83 0.77 -1.55
N GLY A 72 10.72 -0.39 -0.89
CA GLY A 72 10.73 -0.53 0.57
C GLY A 72 9.33 -0.56 1.21
N CYS A 73 8.27 -0.76 0.44
CA CYS A 73 6.94 -1.07 0.96
C CYS A 73 6.86 -2.57 1.29
N LEU A 74 6.89 -2.90 2.58
CA LEU A 74 6.97 -4.29 3.06
C LEU A 74 5.61 -4.98 3.20
N PHE A 75 4.52 -4.21 3.21
CA PHE A 75 3.17 -4.74 3.39
C PHE A 75 2.30 -4.43 2.17
N GLY A 76 1.60 -5.44 1.69
CA GLY A 76 0.64 -5.30 0.60
C GLY A 76 -0.63 -6.10 0.89
N GLN A 77 -1.76 -5.57 0.44
CA GLN A 77 -3.02 -6.31 0.39
C GLN A 77 -3.57 -6.27 -1.03
N GLY A 78 -4.19 -7.36 -1.45
CA GLY A 78 -4.82 -7.45 -2.74
C GLY A 78 -4.98 -8.89 -3.21
N TYR A 79 -5.60 -9.06 -4.37
CA TYR A 79 -6.04 -10.35 -4.87
C TYR A 79 -4.88 -11.26 -5.30
N LEU A 80 -3.65 -10.73 -5.42
CA LEU A 80 -2.45 -11.56 -5.52
C LEU A 80 -2.32 -12.49 -4.30
N PHE A 81 -2.65 -12.01 -3.11
CA PHE A 81 -2.51 -12.75 -1.86
C PHE A 81 -3.81 -13.46 -1.48
N SER A 82 -4.91 -12.71 -1.37
CA SER A 82 -6.24 -13.23 -1.07
C SER A 82 -7.30 -12.17 -1.39
N LYS A 83 -8.51 -12.64 -1.69
CA LYS A 83 -9.70 -11.78 -1.62
C LYS A 83 -10.12 -11.59 -0.15
N PRO A 84 -10.96 -10.59 0.18
CA PRO A 84 -11.69 -10.58 1.44
C PRO A 84 -12.48 -11.87 1.59
N VAL A 85 -12.30 -12.55 2.71
CA VAL A 85 -12.92 -13.85 3.00
C VAL A 85 -13.48 -13.84 4.41
N THR A 86 -14.34 -14.81 4.73
CA THR A 86 -14.87 -14.97 6.09
C THR A 86 -13.76 -15.35 7.07
N ALA A 87 -13.97 -15.11 8.37
CA ALA A 87 -13.02 -15.51 9.41
C ALA A 87 -12.69 -17.03 9.36
N LYS A 88 -13.69 -17.86 9.03
CA LYS A 88 -13.53 -19.31 8.89
C LYS A 88 -12.59 -19.68 7.73
N GLU A 89 -12.70 -18.99 6.60
CA GLU A 89 -11.85 -19.20 5.44
C GLU A 89 -10.45 -18.62 5.68
N CYS A 90 -10.36 -17.45 6.31
CA CYS A 90 -9.11 -16.82 6.73
C CYS A 90 -8.26 -17.78 7.58
N GLY A 91 -8.86 -18.46 8.56
CA GLY A 91 -8.16 -19.46 9.38
C GLY A 91 -7.49 -20.57 8.56
N LYS A 92 -8.07 -20.97 7.41
CA LYS A 92 -7.48 -21.98 6.52
C LYS A 92 -6.28 -21.44 5.71
N ILE A 93 -6.26 -20.14 5.43
CA ILE A 93 -5.17 -19.49 4.67
C ILE A 93 -3.88 -19.45 5.51
N PHE A 94 -4.01 -19.23 6.82
CA PHE A 94 -2.87 -19.06 7.74
C PHE A 94 -2.46 -20.36 8.46
N THR A 95 -3.05 -21.50 8.12
CA THR A 95 -2.63 -22.78 8.70
C THR A 95 -1.41 -23.29 7.90
N ILE A 96 -0.24 -23.36 8.57
CA ILE A 96 1.00 -23.95 8.04
C ILE A 96 0.98 -25.46 8.26
#